data_AF-A0A5C6TZG3-F1
#
_entry.id   AF-A0A5C6TZG3-F1
#
_cell.length_a   1.000
_cell.length_b   1.000
_cell.length_c   1.000
_cell.angle_alpha   90.00
_cell.angle_beta   90.00
_cell.angle_gamma   90.00
#
_symmetry.space_group_name_H-M   'P 1'
#
loop_
_entity.id
_entity.type
_entity.pdbx_description
1 polymer ?
#
loop_
_entity_poly.entity_id
_entity_poly.type
_entity_poly.pdbx_seq_one_letter_code
_entity_poly.pdbx_strand_id
1 'polypeptide(L)'
;MRSLQDLLETKAKLERSMRQQGKKRGAYAGAVKVGSPNHQARARTGLSQADFAARASISERTLRTWERGDQVSEESQRRILRLLREFCIEPARPRHAVRYRDQMTGSTWSGRGLMPAWLRAEMAKGRRLADFEARA
;
A
#
# COMPACT_ATOMS: atom_id res chain seq x y z
N MET A 1 -33.79 26.22 11.37
CA MET A 1 -32.54 26.15 12.16
C MET A 1 -32.20 24.67 12.34
N ARG A 2 -31.04 24.19 11.85
CA ARG A 2 -30.68 22.76 11.94
C ARG A 2 -30.16 22.43 13.34
N SER A 3 -30.69 21.38 13.96
CA SER A 3 -30.34 20.95 15.33
C SER A 3 -28.89 20.46 15.40
N LEU A 4 -28.21 20.71 16.53
CA LEU A 4 -26.84 20.23 16.78
C LEU A 4 -26.74 18.70 16.69
N GLN A 5 -27.82 17.98 17.01
CA GLN A 5 -27.88 16.52 16.83
C GLN A 5 -27.83 16.12 15.35
N ASP A 6 -28.46 16.88 14.46
CA ASP A 6 -28.47 16.65 13.01
C ASP A 6 -27.06 16.86 12.41
N LEU A 7 -26.32 17.85 12.93
CA LEU A 7 -24.93 18.12 12.54
C LEU A 7 -23.94 17.05 13.04
N LEU A 8 -24.17 16.50 14.23
CA LEU A 8 -23.34 15.43 14.77
C LEU A 8 -23.63 14.09 14.08
N GLU A 9 -24.89 13.81 13.75
CA GLU A 9 -25.28 12.61 13.01
C GLU A 9 -24.78 12.63 11.56
N THR A 10 -24.85 13.78 10.89
CA THR A 10 -24.29 13.94 9.54
C THR A 10 -22.78 13.78 9.53
N LYS A 11 -22.06 14.32 10.52
CA LYS A 11 -20.62 14.09 10.69
C LYS A 11 -20.29 12.62 10.91
N ALA A 12 -21.02 11.93 11.79
CA ALA A 12 -20.81 10.50 12.06
C ALA A 12 -21.15 9.61 10.85
N LYS A 13 -22.10 10.03 10.01
CA LYS A 13 -22.45 9.35 8.75
C LYS A 13 -21.38 9.58 7.69
N LEU A 14 -20.81 10.78 7.62
CA LEU A 14 -19.64 11.09 6.78
C LEU A 14 -18.42 10.28 7.22
N GLU A 15 -18.11 10.21 8.51
CA GLU A 15 -16.97 9.45 9.02
C GLU A 15 -17.11 7.94 8.78
N ARG A 16 -18.33 7.39 8.92
CA ARG A 16 -18.65 6.01 8.53
C ARG A 16 -18.55 5.78 7.02
N SER A 17 -19.00 6.76 6.22
CA SER A 17 -18.90 6.72 4.75
C SER A 17 -17.45 6.85 4.26
N MET A 18 -16.63 7.67 4.93
CA MET A 18 -15.20 7.81 4.68
C MET A 18 -14.43 6.54 5.06
N ARG A 19 -14.87 5.79 6.08
CA ARG A 19 -14.37 4.44 6.39
C ARG A 19 -14.83 3.38 5.37
N GLN A 20 -16.04 3.51 4.82
CA GLN A 20 -16.56 2.65 3.75
C GLN A 20 -15.94 2.96 2.38
N GLN A 21 -15.46 4.19 2.14
CA GLN A 21 -14.58 4.55 1.02
C GLN A 21 -13.16 4.00 1.22
N GLY A 22 -13.05 2.73 1.59
CA GLY A 22 -11.81 1.98 1.49
C GLY A 22 -11.42 1.86 0.03
N LYS A 23 -10.45 2.69 -0.38
CA LYS A 23 -9.63 2.63 -1.60
C LYS A 23 -10.45 2.51 -2.89
N LYS A 24 -10.40 3.54 -3.74
CA LYS A 24 -10.71 3.37 -5.17
C LYS A 24 -9.87 2.20 -5.70
N ARG A 25 -10.51 1.05 -5.89
CA ARG A 25 -9.91 -0.14 -6.48
C ARG A 25 -9.52 0.27 -7.90
N GLY A 26 -8.22 0.45 -8.10
CA GLY A 26 -7.64 0.82 -9.37
C GLY A 26 -8.17 -0.09 -10.46
N ALA A 27 -8.86 0.52 -11.41
CA ALA A 27 -9.47 -0.13 -12.53
C ALA A 27 -8.40 -0.52 -13.55
N TYR A 28 -7.70 -1.65 -13.42
CA TYR A 28 -6.80 -2.11 -14.50
C TYR A 28 -6.78 -3.64 -14.62
N ALA A 29 -7.60 -4.14 -15.56
CA ALA A 29 -7.32 -5.38 -16.26
C ALA A 29 -6.11 -5.16 -17.18
N GLY A 30 -5.19 -6.12 -17.29
CA GLY A 30 -4.46 -6.30 -18.56
C GLY A 30 -2.96 -6.58 -18.56
N ALA A 31 -2.19 -6.44 -17.48
CA ALA A 31 -0.76 -6.76 -17.54
C ALA A 31 -0.28 -7.52 -16.30
N VAL A 32 -0.30 -8.86 -16.37
CA VAL A 32 0.53 -9.68 -15.48
C VAL A 32 1.98 -9.27 -15.76
N LYS A 33 2.71 -8.76 -14.76
CA LYS A 33 4.14 -8.45 -14.93
C LYS A 33 4.93 -9.75 -14.96
N VAL A 34 5.05 -10.33 -16.15
CA VAL A 34 5.98 -11.43 -16.43
C VAL A 34 7.38 -10.95 -16.02
N GLY A 35 8.02 -11.67 -15.10
CA GLY A 35 9.33 -11.31 -14.54
C GLY A 35 9.31 -10.70 -13.12
N SER A 36 8.16 -10.60 -12.44
CA SER A 36 8.14 -10.23 -11.01
C SER A 36 8.89 -11.25 -10.14
N PRO A 37 9.47 -10.85 -8.98
CA PRO A 37 10.17 -11.76 -8.07
C PRO A 37 9.35 -13.00 -7.69
N ASN A 38 8.03 -12.84 -7.52
CA ASN A 38 7.11 -13.96 -7.25
C ASN A 38 7.07 -14.96 -8.41
N HIS A 39 7.02 -14.46 -9.65
CA HIS A 39 7.03 -15.30 -10.84
C HIS A 39 8.38 -16.02 -11.01
N GLN A 40 9.50 -15.36 -10.71
CA GLN A 40 10.84 -15.96 -10.74
C GLN A 40 10.99 -17.06 -9.69
N ALA A 41 10.52 -16.82 -8.46
CA ALA A 41 10.54 -17.81 -7.40
C ALA A 41 9.71 -19.05 -7.78
N ARG A 42 8.52 -18.85 -8.35
CA ARG A 42 7.66 -19.94 -8.83
C ARG A 42 8.29 -20.72 -10.00
N ALA A 43 8.89 -20.02 -10.98
CA ALA A 43 9.55 -20.67 -12.11
C ALA A 43 10.75 -21.53 -11.68
N ARG A 44 11.52 -21.09 -10.68
CA ARG A 44 12.68 -21.85 -10.18
C ARG A 44 12.30 -23.04 -9.30
N THR A 45 11.18 -22.94 -8.59
CA THR A 45 10.73 -23.96 -7.63
C THR A 45 9.72 -24.94 -8.23
N GLY A 46 9.14 -24.63 -9.40
CA GLY A 46 8.05 -25.39 -10.00
C GLY A 46 6.71 -25.22 -9.27
N LEU A 47 6.61 -24.29 -8.31
CA LEU A 47 5.40 -24.10 -7.50
C LEU A 47 4.29 -23.40 -8.27
N SER A 48 3.06 -23.91 -8.12
CA SER A 48 1.86 -23.23 -8.62
C SER A 48 1.60 -21.92 -7.86
N GLN A 49 0.69 -21.09 -8.39
CA GLN A 49 0.30 -19.83 -7.71
C GLN A 49 -0.32 -20.11 -6.33
N ALA A 50 -1.14 -21.16 -6.25
CA ALA A 50 -1.80 -21.57 -5.02
C ALA A 50 -0.80 -22.10 -3.98
N ASP A 51 0.15 -22.93 -4.40
CA ASP A 51 1.15 -23.51 -3.49
C ASP A 51 2.09 -22.44 -2.92
N PHE A 52 2.51 -21.50 -3.78
CA PHE A 52 3.33 -20.38 -3.34
C PHE A 52 2.58 -19.49 -2.34
N ALA A 53 1.29 -19.23 -2.59
CA ALA A 53 0.43 -18.45 -1.69
C ALA A 53 0.21 -19.18 -0.34
N ALA A 54 -0.04 -20.48 -0.38
CA ALA A 54 -0.21 -21.31 0.82
C ALA A 54 1.06 -21.29 1.69
N ARG A 55 2.25 -21.39 1.06
CA ARG A 55 3.54 -21.37 1.76
C ARG A 55 3.87 -20.00 2.37
N ALA A 56 3.38 -18.92 1.78
CA ALA A 56 3.44 -17.58 2.38
C ALA A 56 2.26 -17.28 3.33
N SER A 57 1.37 -18.25 3.60
CA SER A 57 0.16 -18.09 4.43
C SER A 57 -0.70 -16.90 4.01
N ILE A 58 -0.96 -16.78 2.70
CA ILE A 58 -1.84 -15.76 2.11
C ILE A 58 -2.81 -16.41 1.10
N SER A 59 -3.83 -15.67 0.71
CA SER A 59 -4.72 -16.13 -0.37
C SER A 59 -4.03 -16.06 -1.74
N GLU A 60 -4.33 -17.02 -2.62
CA GLU A 60 -3.92 -16.98 -4.03
C GLU A 60 -4.37 -15.67 -4.70
N ARG A 61 -5.56 -15.17 -4.33
CA ARG A 61 -6.07 -13.89 -4.82
C ARG A 61 -5.16 -12.72 -4.44
N THR A 62 -4.57 -12.72 -3.25
CA THR A 62 -3.60 -11.72 -2.79
C THR A 62 -2.35 -11.77 -3.67
N LEU A 63 -1.81 -12.96 -3.89
CA LEU A 63 -0.64 -13.16 -4.75
C LEU A 63 -0.92 -12.72 -6.19
N ARG A 64 -2.07 -13.10 -6.74
CA ARG A 64 -2.52 -12.71 -8.09
C ARG A 64 -2.72 -11.21 -8.23
N THR A 65 -3.15 -10.53 -7.17
CA THR A 65 -3.33 -9.07 -7.14
C THR A 65 -1.96 -8.39 -7.19
N TRP A 66 -1.01 -8.87 -6.40
CA TRP A 66 0.37 -8.37 -6.45
C TRP A 66 1.08 -8.65 -7.78
N GLU A 67 0.97 -9.85 -8.33
CA GLU A 67 1.60 -10.20 -9.63
C GLU A 67 1.07 -9.35 -10.79
N ARG A 68 -0.15 -8.80 -10.68
CA ARG A 68 -0.75 -7.84 -11.63
C ARG A 68 -0.32 -6.38 -11.38
N GLY A 69 0.47 -6.13 -10.34
CA GLY A 69 1.02 -4.81 -10.02
C GLY A 69 0.16 -3.98 -9.07
N ASP A 70 -0.90 -4.54 -8.50
CA ASP A 70 -1.70 -3.86 -7.48
C ASP A 70 -1.01 -3.88 -6.12
N GLN A 71 -1.36 -2.90 -5.28
CA GLN A 71 -0.90 -2.85 -3.90
C GLN A 71 -1.62 -3.91 -3.06
N VAL A 72 -0.84 -4.72 -2.34
CA VAL A 72 -1.34 -5.61 -1.28
C VAL A 72 -1.01 -5.05 0.10
N SER A 73 -1.54 -5.63 1.18
CA SER A 73 -1.24 -5.16 2.54
C SER A 73 0.23 -5.38 2.90
N GLU A 74 0.79 -4.48 3.71
CA GLU A 74 2.16 -4.60 4.25
C GLU A 74 2.43 -5.97 4.89
N GLU A 75 1.44 -6.54 5.59
CA GLU A 75 1.55 -7.87 6.19
C GLU A 75 1.71 -8.97 5.13
N SER A 76 0.93 -8.91 4.05
CA SER A 76 1.07 -9.85 2.93
C SER A 76 2.39 -9.65 2.20
N GLN A 77 2.86 -8.40 2.10
CA GLN A 77 4.19 -8.09 1.57
C GLN A 77 5.28 -8.74 2.39
N ARG A 78 5.25 -8.54 3.70
CA ARG A 78 6.24 -9.09 4.62
C ARG A 78 6.33 -10.62 4.56
N ARG A 79 5.19 -11.30 4.48
CA ARG A 79 5.15 -12.77 4.39
C ARG A 79 5.77 -13.30 3.09
N ILE A 80 5.40 -12.71 1.95
CA ILE A 80 5.99 -13.09 0.66
C ILE A 80 7.48 -12.75 0.61
N LEU A 81 7.90 -11.57 1.10
CA LEU A 81 9.31 -11.18 1.11
C LEU A 81 10.15 -12.14 1.97
N ARG A 82 9.60 -12.65 3.08
CA ARG A 82 10.24 -13.71 3.89
C ARG A 82 10.44 -14.98 3.06
N LEU A 83 9.40 -15.42 2.34
CA LEU A 83 9.46 -16.62 1.51
C LEU A 83 10.42 -16.45 0.31
N LEU A 84 10.46 -15.28 -0.32
CA LEU A 84 11.37 -15.01 -1.44
C LEU A 84 12.84 -15.11 -1.03
N ARG A 85 13.19 -14.65 0.19
CA ARG A 85 14.54 -14.78 0.75
C ARG A 85 14.94 -16.25 0.98
N GLU A 86 14.00 -17.11 1.37
CA GLU A 86 14.23 -18.56 1.50
C GLU A 86 14.68 -19.19 0.18
N PHE A 87 14.22 -18.64 -0.95
CA PHE A 87 14.59 -19.09 -2.29
C PHE A 87 15.70 -18.26 -2.95
N CYS A 88 16.40 -17.41 -2.17
CA CYS A 88 17.43 -16.48 -2.65
C CYS A 88 16.96 -15.59 -3.83
N ILE A 89 15.67 -15.25 -3.86
CA ILE A 89 15.08 -14.34 -4.86
C ILE A 89 14.98 -12.96 -4.26
N GLU A 90 15.87 -12.06 -4.67
CA GLU A 90 15.86 -10.69 -4.18
C GLU A 90 14.68 -9.92 -4.79
N PRO A 91 13.76 -9.40 -3.95
CA PRO A 91 12.69 -8.57 -4.44
C PRO A 91 13.25 -7.22 -4.91
N ALA A 92 12.83 -6.78 -6.11
CA ALA A 92 13.22 -5.47 -6.61
C ALA A 92 12.81 -4.39 -5.58
N ARG A 93 13.76 -3.50 -5.22
CA ARG A 93 13.47 -2.39 -4.30
C ARG A 93 12.28 -1.57 -4.83
N PRO A 94 11.37 -1.10 -3.96
CA PRO A 94 10.26 -0.25 -4.40
C PRO A 94 10.82 0.95 -5.18
N ARG A 95 10.35 1.15 -6.42
CA ARG A 95 10.85 2.20 -7.35
C ARG A 95 10.62 3.63 -6.85
N HIS A 96 9.92 3.78 -5.74
CA HIS A 96 9.68 5.06 -5.07
C HIS A 96 10.19 4.88 -3.65
N ALA A 97 11.36 5.46 -3.36
CA ALA A 97 11.76 5.68 -1.98
C ALA A 97 10.69 6.57 -1.33
N VAL A 98 10.18 6.14 -0.16
CA VAL A 98 9.38 7.01 0.68
C VAL A 98 10.32 8.13 1.13
N ARG A 99 10.09 9.35 0.64
CA ARG A 99 10.91 10.51 1.00
C ARG A 99 10.36 11.24 2.20
N TYR A 100 9.04 11.27 2.37
CA TYR A 100 8.39 12.01 3.44
C TYR A 100 7.43 11.13 4.22
N ARG A 101 7.43 11.24 5.55
CA ARG A 101 6.58 10.51 6.47
C ARG A 101 6.08 11.41 7.59
N ASP A 102 4.78 11.35 7.84
CA ASP A 102 4.17 11.89 9.06
C ASP A 102 4.38 10.91 10.21
N GLN A 103 5.01 11.38 11.30
CA GLN A 103 5.25 10.57 12.49
C GLN A 103 3.97 10.33 13.30
N MET A 104 3.00 11.25 13.24
CA MET A 104 1.79 11.18 14.06
C MET A 104 0.72 10.28 13.44
N THR A 105 0.57 10.32 12.11
CA THR A 105 -0.43 9.51 11.40
C THR A 105 0.15 8.30 10.66
N GLY A 106 1.47 8.25 10.46
CA GLY A 106 2.13 7.22 9.66
C GLY A 106 1.94 7.38 8.15
N SER A 107 1.32 8.46 7.69
CA SER A 107 1.13 8.76 6.26
C SER A 107 2.46 8.98 5.56
N THR A 108 2.62 8.48 4.33
CA THR A 108 3.86 8.59 3.56
C THR A 108 3.66 9.25 2.19
N TRP A 109 4.69 9.93 1.70
CA TRP A 109 4.72 10.52 0.37
C TRP A 109 6.11 10.35 -0.26
N SER A 110 6.15 9.91 -1.51
CA SER A 110 7.41 9.63 -2.23
C SER A 110 8.09 10.89 -2.81
N GLY A 111 7.48 12.07 -2.63
CA GLY A 111 7.90 13.30 -3.30
C GLY A 111 7.59 13.33 -4.80
N ARG A 112 6.84 12.34 -5.31
CA ARG A 112 6.34 12.31 -6.69
C ARG A 112 4.81 12.44 -6.70
N GLY A 113 4.30 13.18 -7.68
CA GLY A 113 2.86 13.39 -7.86
C GLY A 113 2.27 14.44 -6.92
N LEU A 114 0.95 14.43 -6.79
CA LEU A 114 0.20 15.46 -6.07
C LEU A 114 0.46 15.40 -4.56
N MET A 115 0.80 16.54 -3.96
CA MET A 115 1.12 16.62 -2.53
C MET A 115 -0.14 16.34 -1.68
N PRO A 116 -0.07 15.38 -0.72
CA PRO A 116 -1.22 14.97 0.07
C PRO A 116 -1.70 16.07 1.02
N ALA A 117 -2.97 16.00 1.40
CA ALA A 117 -3.63 17.02 2.22
C ALA A 117 -2.97 17.21 3.61
N TRP A 118 -2.47 16.13 4.23
CA TRP A 118 -1.77 16.20 5.51
C TRP A 118 -0.50 17.06 5.41
N LEU A 119 0.28 16.89 4.34
CA LEU A 119 1.53 17.63 4.15
C LEU A 119 1.28 19.10 3.82
N ARG A 120 0.22 19.38 3.04
CA ARG A 120 -0.29 20.74 2.82
C ARG A 120 -0.70 21.43 4.11
N ALA A 121 -1.47 20.72 4.96
CA ALA A 121 -1.93 21.26 6.24
C ALA A 121 -0.76 21.54 7.19
N GLU A 122 0.24 20.66 7.26
CA GLU A 122 1.42 20.88 8.08
C GLU A 122 2.30 22.03 7.57
N MET A 123 2.45 22.17 6.24
CA MET A 123 3.14 23.33 5.66
C MET A 123 2.41 24.64 5.93
N ALA A 124 1.07 24.63 5.93
CA ALA A 124 0.27 25.81 6.30
C ALA A 124 0.45 26.21 7.79
N LYS A 125 0.83 25.26 8.66
CA LYS A 125 1.19 25.52 10.06
C LYS A 125 2.62 26.06 10.23
N GLY A 126 3.34 26.28 9.13
CA GLY A 126 4.72 26.78 9.14
C GLY A 126 5.79 25.69 9.25
N ARG A 127 5.43 24.40 9.21
CA ARG A 127 6.42 23.33 9.14
C ARG A 127 7.04 23.24 7.76
N ARG A 128 8.29 22.81 7.69
CA ARG A 128 9.01 22.64 6.43
C ARG A 128 8.91 21.20 5.96
N LEU A 129 8.93 21.01 4.65
CA LEU A 129 8.93 19.70 4.03
C LEU A 129 10.08 18.80 4.53
N ALA A 130 11.24 19.39 4.84
CA ALA A 130 12.40 18.71 5.41
C ALA A 130 12.13 18.09 6.80
N ASP A 131 11.20 18.64 7.58
CA ASP A 131 10.87 18.12 8.92
C ASP A 131 10.15 16.76 8.83
N PHE A 132 9.60 16.44 7.65
CA PHE A 132 8.94 15.17 7.35
C PHE A 132 9.83 14.21 6.58
N GLU A 133 11.07 14.56 6.27
CA GLU A 133 11.93 13.71 5.47
C GLU A 133 12.23 12.41 6.23
N ALA A 134 11.87 11.28 5.64
CA ALA A 134 12.20 9.96 6.15
C ALA A 134 13.70 9.74 5.91
N ARG A 135 14.52 10.20 6.86
CA ARG A 135 15.94 9.89 6.90
C ARG A 135 16.10 8.37 6.88
N ALA A 136 16.85 7.89 5.89
CA ALA A 136 17.21 6.48 5.71
C ALA A 136 18.22 6.05 6.78
#